data_AF-A0A537K8M7-F1
#
_entry.id   AF-A0A537K8M7-F1
#
_cell.length_a   1.000
_cell.length_b   1.000
_cell.length_c   1.000
_cell.angle_alpha   90.00
_cell.angle_beta   90.00
_cell.angle_gamma   90.00
#
_symmetry.space_group_name_H-M   'P 1'
#
loop_
_entity.id
_entity.type
_entity.pdbx_description
1 polymer ?
#
loop_
_entity_poly.entity_id
_entity_poly.type
_entity_poly.pdbx_seq_one_letter_code
_entity_poly.pdbx_strand_id
1 'polypeptide(L)'
;MPAEPRAAERRFAPSPAVTIVALLLAALCVRLGFWQWHRGAQRQEAATRFARGAERLLDLDALDPAGVALFQRVRVTGRLDGAHQFLLDNRTHRGRAGYEVVTPLLRAGAPALLVDRGWVP
;
A
#
# COMPACT_ATOMS: atom_id res chain seq x y z
N MET A 1 33.44 -20.81 61.99
CA MET A 1 32.98 -21.09 60.61
C MET A 1 31.67 -20.34 60.40
N PRO A 2 31.64 -19.17 59.75
CA PRO A 2 30.38 -18.49 59.46
C PRO A 2 29.66 -19.21 58.31
N ALA A 3 28.37 -19.48 58.48
CA ALA A 3 27.55 -20.14 57.46
C ALA A 3 27.22 -19.14 56.33
N GLU A 4 27.53 -19.51 55.09
CA GLU A 4 27.21 -18.69 53.91
C GLU A 4 25.69 -18.60 53.68
N PRO A 5 25.16 -17.44 53.27
CA PRO A 5 23.75 -17.30 52.93
C PRO A 5 23.43 -18.10 51.66
N ARG A 6 22.64 -19.16 51.79
CA ARG A 6 22.08 -19.90 50.65
C ARG A 6 21.30 -18.94 49.75
N ALA A 7 21.73 -18.83 48.49
CA ALA A 7 21.01 -18.10 47.46
C ALA A 7 19.55 -18.57 47.43
N ALA A 8 18.61 -17.68 47.71
CA ALA A 8 17.18 -17.99 47.69
C ALA A 8 16.78 -18.37 46.26
N GLU A 9 16.49 -19.65 46.02
CA GLU A 9 15.83 -20.11 44.80
C GLU A 9 14.47 -19.43 44.70
N ARG A 10 14.40 -18.35 43.91
CA ARG A 10 13.13 -17.69 43.60
C ARG A 10 12.32 -18.65 42.74
N ARG A 11 11.43 -19.41 43.38
CA ARG A 11 10.47 -20.27 42.68
C ARG A 11 9.52 -19.39 41.88
N PHE A 12 9.56 -19.52 40.57
CA PHE A 12 8.63 -18.87 39.66
C PHE A 12 7.24 -19.47 39.87
N ALA A 13 6.42 -18.79 40.67
CA ALA A 13 5.02 -19.15 40.94
C ALA A 13 4.12 -17.98 40.53
N PRO A 14 3.94 -17.72 39.23
CA PRO A 14 3.04 -16.67 38.77
C PRO A 14 1.62 -17.00 39.23
N SER A 15 0.88 -15.98 39.66
CA SER A 15 -0.53 -16.17 40.01
C SER A 15 -1.32 -16.62 38.76
N PRO A 16 -2.38 -17.43 38.91
CA PRO A 16 -3.21 -17.86 37.77
C PRO A 16 -3.70 -16.69 36.92
N ALA A 17 -4.00 -15.54 37.55
CA ALA A 17 -4.38 -14.31 36.86
C ALA A 17 -3.26 -13.78 35.95
N VAL A 18 -2.01 -13.71 36.43
CA VAL A 18 -0.86 -13.29 35.62
C VAL A 18 -0.63 -14.25 34.46
N THR A 19 -0.76 -15.55 34.69
CA THR A 19 -0.64 -16.56 33.63
C THR A 19 -1.72 -16.40 32.56
N ILE A 20 -2.98 -16.18 32.95
CA ILE A 20 -4.09 -15.94 32.00
C ILE A 20 -3.84 -14.68 31.18
N VAL A 21 -3.46 -13.58 31.83
CA VAL A 21 -3.13 -12.33 31.14
C VAL A 21 -1.98 -12.53 30.15
N ALA A 22 -0.92 -13.25 30.56
CA ALA A 22 0.20 -13.55 29.68
C ALA A 22 -0.23 -14.38 28.45
N LEU A 23 -1.11 -15.37 28.62
CA LEU A 23 -1.66 -16.15 27.52
C LEU A 23 -2.52 -15.31 26.58
N LEU A 24 -3.36 -14.42 27.13
CA LEU A 24 -4.16 -13.50 26.32
C LEU A 24 -3.29 -12.53 25.50
N LEU A 25 -2.24 -11.99 26.11
CA LEU A 25 -1.26 -11.15 25.42
C LEU A 25 -0.51 -11.94 24.35
N ALA A 26 -0.09 -13.16 24.64
CA ALA A 26 0.56 -14.04 23.66
C ALA A 26 -0.37 -14.30 22.45
N ALA A 27 -1.64 -14.64 22.70
CA ALA A 27 -2.63 -14.84 21.65
C ALA A 27 -2.88 -13.56 20.83
N LEU A 28 -2.93 -12.40 21.48
CA LEU A 28 -3.03 -11.11 20.81
C LEU A 28 -1.81 -10.84 19.91
N CYS A 29 -0.59 -11.05 20.41
CA CYS A 29 0.64 -10.87 19.65
C CYS A 29 0.68 -11.80 18.43
N VAL A 30 0.29 -13.07 18.58
CA VAL A 30 0.20 -14.02 17.46
C VAL A 30 -0.80 -13.54 16.41
N ARG A 31 -1.99 -13.10 16.85
CA ARG A 31 -3.02 -12.55 15.94
C ARG A 31 -2.52 -11.31 15.21
N LEU A 32 -1.81 -10.42 15.89
CA LEU A 32 -1.20 -9.25 15.28
C LEU A 32 -0.05 -9.63 14.32
N GLY A 33 0.73 -10.66 14.64
CA GLY A 33 1.74 -11.22 13.74
C GLY A 33 1.14 -11.69 12.42
N PHE A 34 0.03 -12.44 12.47
CA PHE A 34 -0.71 -12.81 11.26
C PHE A 34 -1.26 -11.61 10.50
N TRP A 35 -1.75 -10.59 11.21
CA TRP A 35 -2.20 -9.35 10.57
C TRP A 35 -1.06 -8.63 9.84
N GLN A 36 0.11 -8.51 10.47
CA GLN A 36 1.30 -7.93 9.86
C GLN A 36 1.74 -8.72 8.63
N TRP A 37 1.77 -10.06 8.73
CA TRP A 37 2.09 -10.95 7.61
C TRP A 37 1.13 -10.75 6.43
N HIS A 38 -0.18 -10.78 6.69
CA HIS A 38 -1.19 -10.59 5.67
C HIS A 38 -1.06 -9.21 5.00
N ARG A 39 -0.79 -8.16 5.79
CA ARG A 39 -0.55 -6.81 5.25
C ARG A 39 0.69 -6.77 4.35
N GLY A 40 1.74 -7.50 4.72
CA GLY A 40 2.93 -7.68 3.90
C GLY A 40 2.62 -8.42 2.59
N ALA A 41 1.88 -9.54 2.67
CA ALA A 41 1.47 -10.32 1.51
C ALA A 41 0.64 -9.51 0.52
N GLN A 42 -0.31 -8.69 0.99
CA GLN A 42 -1.08 -7.78 0.16
C GLN A 42 -0.20 -6.79 -0.62
N ARG A 43 0.81 -6.21 0.05
CA ARG A 43 1.77 -5.29 -0.60
C ARG A 43 2.60 -6.01 -1.65
N GLN A 44 3.07 -7.23 -1.34
CA GLN A 44 3.84 -8.04 -2.28
C GLN A 44 3.02 -8.43 -3.51
N GLU A 45 1.75 -8.79 -3.31
CA GLU A 45 0.85 -9.12 -4.41
C GLU A 45 0.61 -7.92 -5.33
N ALA A 46 0.35 -6.73 -4.77
CA ALA A 46 0.20 -5.50 -5.55
C ALA A 46 1.46 -5.16 -6.36
N ALA A 47 2.65 -5.27 -5.74
CA ALA A 47 3.93 -5.07 -6.43
C ALA A 47 4.14 -6.08 -7.56
N THR A 48 3.74 -7.33 -7.35
CA THR A 48 3.85 -8.40 -8.36
C THR A 48 2.90 -8.15 -9.53
N ARG A 49 1.66 -7.71 -9.27
CA ARG A 49 0.70 -7.31 -10.32
C ARG A 49 1.23 -6.13 -11.14
N PHE A 50 1.82 -5.14 -10.47
CA PHE A 50 2.45 -4.00 -11.13
C PHE A 50 3.63 -4.42 -12.03
N ALA A 51 4.53 -5.27 -11.52
CA ALA A 51 5.67 -5.75 -12.30
C ALA A 51 5.21 -6.51 -13.56
N ARG A 52 4.23 -7.41 -13.43
CA ARG A 52 3.67 -8.16 -14.58
C ARG A 52 3.01 -7.25 -15.61
N GLY A 53 2.22 -6.27 -15.16
CA GLY A 53 1.53 -5.35 -16.06
C GLY A 53 2.49 -4.40 -16.81
N ALA A 54 3.70 -4.18 -16.29
CA ALA A 54 4.71 -3.37 -16.93
C ALA A 54 5.36 -4.04 -18.16
N GLU A 55 5.28 -5.37 -18.28
CA GLU A 55 5.97 -6.14 -19.34
C GLU A 55 5.30 -6.03 -20.72
N ARG A 56 3.97 -5.85 -20.75
CA ARG A 56 3.21 -5.81 -22.00
C ARG A 56 2.65 -4.42 -22.25
N LEU A 57 3.00 -3.84 -23.39
CA LEU A 57 2.36 -2.61 -23.87
C LEU A 57 1.06 -2.96 -24.57
N LEU A 58 -0.05 -2.42 -24.07
CA LEU A 58 -1.36 -2.50 -24.70
C LEU A 58 -1.68 -1.22 -25.45
N ASP A 59 -2.32 -1.33 -26.60
CA ASP A 59 -2.86 -0.17 -27.31
C ASP A 59 -4.29 0.10 -26.82
N LEU A 60 -4.46 1.20 -26.10
CA LEU A 60 -5.73 1.60 -25.50
C LEU A 60 -6.68 2.23 -26.53
N ASP A 61 -6.19 2.64 -27.69
CA ASP A 61 -7.04 3.15 -28.77
C ASP A 61 -7.82 2.00 -29.44
N ALA A 62 -7.35 0.75 -29.32
CA ALA A 62 -7.98 -0.46 -29.83
C ALA A 62 -8.78 -1.24 -28.78
N LEU A 63 -8.83 -0.78 -27.53
CA LEU A 63 -9.43 -1.49 -26.40
C LEU A 63 -10.40 -0.59 -25.64
N ASP A 64 -11.43 -1.19 -25.03
CA ASP A 64 -12.24 -0.49 -24.03
C ASP A 64 -11.40 -0.28 -22.75
N PRO A 65 -11.17 0.98 -22.31
CA PRO A 65 -10.44 1.26 -21.09
C PRO A 65 -11.02 0.59 -19.84
N ALA A 66 -12.34 0.36 -19.79
CA ALA A 66 -12.99 -0.30 -18.66
C ALA A 66 -12.59 -1.77 -18.51
N GLY A 67 -12.16 -2.42 -19.60
CA GLY A 67 -11.69 -3.81 -19.61
C GLY A 67 -10.20 -3.97 -19.28
N VAL A 68 -9.45 -2.88 -19.12
CA VAL A 68 -8.01 -2.95 -18.86
C VAL A 68 -7.77 -3.19 -17.38
N ALA A 69 -7.05 -4.28 -17.08
CA ALA A 69 -6.65 -4.61 -15.72
C ALA A 69 -5.77 -3.50 -15.10
N LEU A 70 -5.82 -3.36 -13.78
CA LEU A 70 -4.98 -2.41 -13.07
C LEU A 70 -3.49 -2.67 -13.30
N PHE A 71 -2.70 -1.59 -13.29
CA PHE A 71 -1.24 -1.59 -13.46
C PHE A 71 -0.72 -2.05 -14.83
N GLN A 72 -1.58 -2.05 -15.86
CA GLN A 72 -1.15 -2.35 -17.22
C GLN A 72 -0.46 -1.16 -17.87
N ARG A 73 0.59 -1.45 -18.63
CA ARG A 73 1.26 -0.45 -19.45
C ARG A 73 0.48 -0.23 -20.74
N VAL A 74 0.06 1.00 -20.99
CA VAL A 74 -0.79 1.34 -22.12
C VAL A 74 -0.16 2.43 -23.00
N ARG A 75 -0.48 2.40 -24.30
CA ARG A 75 -0.27 3.49 -25.25
C ARG A 75 -1.64 4.04 -25.63
N VAL A 76 -1.75 5.35 -25.68
CA VAL A 76 -2.98 6.04 -26.08
C VAL A 76 -2.59 7.32 -26.82
N THR A 77 -3.35 7.66 -27.86
CA THR A 77 -3.14 8.90 -28.62
C THR A 77 -4.32 9.84 -28.42
N GLY A 78 -4.04 11.13 -28.36
CA GLY A 78 -5.07 12.14 -28.12
C GLY A 78 -4.48 13.53 -27.91
N ARG A 79 -5.36 14.49 -27.62
CA ARG A 79 -4.98 15.88 -27.33
C ARG A 79 -5.25 16.18 -25.87
N LEU A 80 -4.23 16.65 -25.15
CA LEU A 80 -4.41 17.13 -23.79
C LEU A 80 -5.23 18.42 -23.79
N ASP A 81 -6.23 18.47 -22.93
CA ASP A 81 -7.08 19.64 -22.72
C ASP A 81 -6.63 20.41 -21.48
N GLY A 82 -5.67 21.32 -21.69
CA GLY A 82 -5.15 22.17 -20.63
C GLY A 82 -6.19 23.14 -20.05
N ALA A 83 -7.29 23.43 -20.77
CA ALA A 83 -8.33 24.32 -20.27
C ALA A 83 -9.15 23.68 -19.14
N HIS A 84 -9.24 22.35 -19.13
CA HIS A 84 -9.95 21.57 -18.10
C HIS A 84 -8.99 20.78 -17.20
N GLN A 85 -7.73 21.22 -17.11
CA GLN A 85 -6.78 20.68 -16.15
C GLN A 85 -7.18 21.08 -14.73
N PHE A 86 -7.07 20.15 -13.79
CA PHE A 86 -7.27 20.43 -12.38
C PHE A 86 -6.11 19.89 -11.53
N LEU A 87 -5.93 20.53 -10.39
CA LEU A 87 -4.91 20.19 -9.41
C LEU A 87 -5.57 19.46 -8.26
N LEU A 88 -5.15 18.22 -8.02
CA LEU A 88 -5.56 17.48 -6.83
C LEU A 88 -4.68 17.92 -5.66
N ASP A 89 -5.31 18.51 -4.65
CA ASP A 89 -4.65 18.99 -3.44
C ASP A 89 -4.35 17.86 -2.44
N ASN A 90 -3.74 18.19 -1.31
CA ASN A 90 -3.39 17.24 -0.23
C ASN A 90 -2.49 16.08 -0.70
N ARG A 91 -1.71 16.28 -1.77
CA ARG A 91 -0.75 15.29 -2.27
C ARG A 91 0.61 15.56 -1.65
N THR A 92 1.02 14.70 -0.74
CA THR A 92 2.35 14.77 -0.13
C THR A 92 3.31 13.83 -0.85
N HIS A 93 4.36 14.37 -1.45
CA HIS A 93 5.43 13.58 -2.05
C HIS A 93 6.74 13.83 -1.29
N ARG A 94 7.32 12.76 -0.73
CA ARG A 94 8.56 12.81 0.07
C ARG A 94 8.52 13.87 1.20
N GLY A 95 7.38 14.00 1.87
CA GLY A 95 7.20 14.93 3.00
C GLY A 95 6.95 16.39 2.60
N ARG A 96 6.86 16.70 1.30
CA ARG A 96 6.49 18.03 0.81
C ARG A 96 5.04 17.99 0.33
N ALA A 97 4.23 18.93 0.83
CA ALA A 97 2.90 19.18 0.29
C ALA A 97 3.04 19.73 -1.13
N GLY A 98 2.09 19.40 -2.00
CA GLY A 98 2.03 19.86 -3.38
C GLY A 98 0.76 19.36 -4.04
N TYR A 99 0.76 19.35 -5.37
CA TYR A 99 -0.41 19.03 -6.17
C TYR A 99 -0.10 17.93 -7.18
N GLU A 100 -1.08 17.08 -7.46
CA GLU A 100 -1.03 16.17 -8.60
C GLU A 100 -1.79 16.78 -9.76
N VAL A 101 -1.13 16.87 -10.91
CA VAL A 101 -1.67 17.53 -12.09
C VAL A 101 -2.47 16.51 -12.89
N VAL A 102 -3.78 16.67 -12.97
CA VAL A 102 -4.64 15.78 -13.75
C VAL A 102 -5.17 16.53 -14.95
N THR A 103 -4.86 16.04 -16.14
CA THR A 103 -5.26 16.67 -17.41
C THR A 103 -6.10 15.69 -18.22
N PRO A 104 -7.30 16.09 -18.67
CA PRO A 104 -8.08 15.29 -19.61
C PRO A 104 -7.35 15.12 -20.94
N LEU A 105 -7.30 13.89 -21.45
CA LEU A 105 -6.84 13.53 -22.78
C LEU A 105 -8.06 13.26 -23.66
N LEU A 106 -8.30 14.16 -24.60
CA LEU A 106 -9.38 14.08 -25.58
C LEU A 106 -9.00 13.12 -26.71
N ARG A 107 -9.93 12.24 -27.05
CA ARG A 107 -9.78 11.21 -28.09
C ARG A 107 -10.96 11.28 -29.05
N ALA A 108 -10.72 10.96 -30.32
CA ALA A 108 -11.77 11.01 -31.33
C ALA A 108 -12.82 9.92 -31.05
N GLY A 109 -14.09 10.32 -30.90
CA GLY A 109 -15.21 9.37 -30.76
C GLY A 109 -15.23 8.58 -29.44
N ALA A 110 -14.44 8.96 -28.44
CA ALA A 110 -14.38 8.27 -27.14
C ALA A 110 -14.41 9.26 -25.97
N PRO A 111 -14.85 8.82 -24.77
CA PRO A 111 -14.76 9.63 -23.56
C PRO A 111 -13.32 10.08 -23.27
N ALA A 112 -13.20 11.27 -22.69
CA ALA A 112 -11.92 11.80 -22.22
C ALA A 112 -11.31 10.87 -21.17
N LEU A 113 -10.00 10.64 -21.27
CA LEU A 113 -9.25 9.90 -20.24
C LEU A 113 -8.57 10.90 -19.32
N LEU A 114 -8.69 10.71 -18.02
CA LEU A 114 -7.92 11.50 -17.07
C LEU A 114 -6.50 10.97 -17.01
N VAL A 115 -5.53 11.83 -17.31
CA VAL A 115 -4.11 11.50 -17.25
C VAL A 115 -3.50 12.24 -16.08
N ASP A 116 -3.00 11.47 -15.12
CA ASP A 116 -2.10 11.99 -14.10
C ASP A 116 -0.74 12.31 -14.73
N ARG A 117 -0.38 13.59 -14.71
CA ARG A 117 0.85 14.17 -15.27
C ARG A 117 1.99 14.21 -14.25
N GLY A 118 1.72 13.80 -13.02
CA GLY A 118 2.67 13.77 -11.92
C GLY A 118 2.47 14.91 -10.91
N TRP A 119 3.41 14.95 -9.96
CA TRP A 119 3.37 15.84 -8.82
C TRP A 119 4.19 17.11 -9.04
N VAL A 120 3.65 18.25 -8.58
CA VAL A 120 4.34 19.55 -8.55
C VAL A 120 4.40 20.08 -7.10
N PRO A 121 5.55 20.64 -6.67
CA PRO A 121 5.74 21.19 -5.33
C PRO A 121 4.94 22.46 -5.06
#